data_AF-A0AAW2QF55-F1
#
_entry.id   AF-A0AAW2QF55-F1
#
_cell.length_a   1.000
_cell.length_b   1.000
_cell.length_c   1.000
_cell.angle_alpha   90.00
_cell.angle_beta   90.00
_cell.angle_gamma   90.00
#
_symmetry.space_group_name_H-M   'P 1'
#
loop_
_entity.id
_entity.type
_entity.pdbx_description
1 polymer ?
#
loop_
_entity_poly.entity_id
_entity_poly.type
_entity_poly.pdbx_seq_one_letter_code
_entity_poly.pdbx_strand_id
1 'polypeptide(L)'
;MITALVRQNLTRLSSKNSSSLCEPRHVVFSLSLLRFSTSGERKPVIDSPVYEFLLHKLDFSPEAASRVASVVTRLRTRKDPLHIKPKIKIFQDLGFSANDISEIISNDPWILRQSVKNTLIPSLSVLRSLLGSNAEVAKFLKTSGWFLKTKLVNNLVPNVEFLKNCGVAMEQIISAMYYFPRLLSCKPEVMKKYVDQVDKMGVDRSSRMFIHGVRVISSMSYKTLELKFRTFRELGFSEGDIAAAFRNSPLAFAVSEEKLKEVKEVLLATGKYNLSCIVNYPTSLMYSIEKRYKPRLQVLEMLESKNMIQSWPKFSTLCIMSNKSFHEKFIGPYLEEVGDVYGEECTQWYKRGESKELGLDIK
;
A
#
# COMPACT_ATOMS: atom_id res chain seq x y z
N MET A 1 -11.67 62.51 -37.46
CA MET A 1 -11.45 61.96 -36.11
C MET A 1 -10.61 60.70 -36.26
N ILE A 2 -9.50 60.62 -35.52
CA ILE A 2 -8.78 59.41 -35.03
C ILE A 2 -8.55 58.25 -36.04
N THR A 3 -7.33 58.22 -36.57
CA THR A 3 -6.37 57.09 -36.72
C THR A 3 -6.89 55.65 -36.45
N ALA A 4 -6.71 54.60 -37.28
CA ALA A 4 -5.65 54.16 -38.21
C ALA A 4 -4.38 53.52 -37.58
N LEU A 5 -3.80 52.52 -38.28
CA LEU A 5 -2.55 51.75 -38.01
C LEU A 5 -2.64 50.76 -36.81
N VAL A 6 -1.98 49.59 -36.71
CA VAL A 6 -1.00 48.80 -37.53
C VAL A 6 -0.92 47.38 -36.89
N ARG A 7 -0.56 46.23 -37.51
CA ARG A 7 0.05 45.81 -38.80
C ARG A 7 -0.32 44.34 -39.13
N GLN A 8 -0.11 43.89 -40.37
CA GLN A 8 0.41 42.54 -40.64
C GLN A 8 1.94 42.54 -40.47
N ASN A 9 2.56 41.49 -39.92
CA ASN A 9 3.70 40.76 -40.55
C ASN A 9 4.43 39.75 -39.63
N LEU A 10 4.59 38.55 -40.18
CA LEU A 10 5.83 37.74 -40.26
C LEU A 10 6.70 37.50 -38.99
N THR A 11 6.61 36.25 -38.51
CA THR A 11 7.71 35.28 -38.27
C THR A 11 9.04 35.69 -37.60
N ARG A 12 9.47 34.81 -36.68
CA ARG A 12 10.83 34.62 -36.08
C ARG A 12 11.25 35.62 -34.98
N LEU A 13 11.16 35.15 -33.74
CA LEU A 13 12.28 34.65 -32.91
C LEU A 13 11.67 33.90 -31.70
N SER A 14 12.02 32.63 -31.49
CA SER A 14 12.91 32.17 -30.39
C SER A 14 12.48 32.67 -28.99
N SER A 15 12.23 31.82 -27.98
CA SER A 15 12.88 30.52 -27.72
C SER A 15 11.96 29.48 -27.05
N LYS A 16 12.41 28.22 -27.11
CA LYS A 16 11.85 27.08 -26.36
C LYS A 16 11.82 27.38 -24.86
N ASN A 17 10.70 27.13 -24.17
CA ASN A 17 10.66 26.57 -22.80
C ASN A 17 9.21 26.36 -22.30
N SER A 18 8.48 25.42 -22.91
CA SER A 18 7.37 24.74 -22.23
C SER A 18 7.90 23.44 -21.64
N SER A 19 8.46 23.52 -20.43
CA SER A 19 8.87 22.33 -19.68
C SER A 19 7.67 21.43 -19.47
N SER A 20 7.69 20.22 -20.04
CA SER A 20 6.70 19.20 -19.76
C SER A 20 6.76 18.85 -18.27
N LEU A 21 5.79 19.34 -17.51
CA LEU A 21 5.53 18.86 -16.16
C LEU A 21 5.04 17.41 -16.31
N CYS A 22 5.98 16.46 -16.22
CA CYS A 22 5.65 15.05 -16.11
C CYS A 22 4.75 14.87 -14.89
N GLU A 23 3.50 14.49 -15.12
CA GLU A 23 2.61 14.01 -14.07
C GLU A 23 3.33 12.89 -13.30
N PRO A 24 3.33 12.93 -11.95
CA PRO A 24 4.01 11.90 -11.17
C PRO A 24 3.38 10.54 -11.44
N ARG A 25 4.13 9.63 -12.08
CA ARG A 25 3.71 8.24 -12.27
C ARG A 25 3.29 7.66 -10.92
N HIS A 26 2.01 7.32 -10.78
CA HIS A 26 1.43 6.84 -9.54
C HIS A 26 2.09 5.53 -9.10
N VAL A 27 2.97 5.60 -8.10
CA VAL A 27 3.45 4.42 -7.39
C VAL A 27 2.33 3.93 -6.49
N VAL A 28 1.61 2.89 -6.92
CA VAL A 28 0.56 2.25 -6.12
C VAL A 28 1.23 1.38 -5.06
N PHE A 29 1.42 1.94 -3.86
CA PHE A 29 2.03 1.24 -2.73
C PHE A 29 1.10 0.17 -2.14
N SER A 30 1.05 -0.98 -2.80
CA SER A 30 0.53 -2.22 -2.23
C SER A 30 1.48 -2.69 -1.13
N LEU A 31 1.12 -2.45 0.13
CA LEU A 31 1.64 -3.27 1.22
C LEU A 31 0.98 -4.64 1.08
N SER A 32 1.62 -5.53 0.32
CA SER A 32 1.30 -6.95 0.35
C SER A 32 1.49 -7.44 1.79
N LEU A 33 0.37 -7.62 2.49
CA LEU A 33 0.35 -8.29 3.78
C LEU A 33 0.87 -9.72 3.57
N LEU A 34 2.17 -9.91 3.77
CA LEU A 34 2.79 -11.23 3.82
C LEU A 34 2.02 -12.05 4.86
N ARG A 35 1.34 -13.10 4.39
CA ARG A 35 0.64 -14.05 5.25
C ARG A 35 1.70 -14.83 6.05
N PHE A 36 2.11 -14.29 7.19
CA PHE A 36 2.80 -15.06 8.22
C PHE A 36 1.82 -16.07 8.83
N SER A 37 1.57 -17.15 8.11
CA SER A 37 0.85 -18.30 8.64
C SER A 37 1.80 -19.10 9.52
N THR A 38 1.73 -18.91 10.83
CA THR A 38 2.48 -19.70 11.83
C THR A 38 1.90 -21.12 12.00
N SER A 39 1.29 -21.66 10.95
CA SER A 39 0.87 -23.06 10.86
C SER A 39 2.05 -23.91 10.38
N GLY A 40 2.82 -24.47 11.31
CA GLY A 40 3.75 -25.55 10.97
C GLY A 40 3.02 -26.69 10.27
N GLU A 41 3.75 -27.46 9.46
CA GLU A 41 3.24 -28.61 8.72
C GLU A 41 2.47 -29.55 9.65
N ARG A 42 1.25 -29.91 9.24
CA ARG A 42 0.31 -30.69 10.05
C ARG A 42 -0.24 -31.81 9.20
N LYS A 43 -0.27 -33.01 9.78
CA LYS A 43 -0.81 -34.21 9.13
C LYS A 43 -2.22 -33.92 8.59
N PRO A 44 -2.52 -34.29 7.33
CA PRO A 44 -3.84 -34.09 6.76
C PRO A 44 -4.88 -34.89 7.55
N VAL A 45 -6.04 -34.27 7.79
CA VAL A 45 -7.22 -34.98 8.29
C VAL A 45 -7.98 -35.48 7.08
N ILE A 46 -7.98 -36.79 6.88
CA ILE A 46 -8.70 -37.48 5.79
C ILE A 46 -9.85 -38.32 6.37
N ASP A 47 -9.64 -39.03 7.49
CA ASP A 47 -10.66 -39.87 8.11
C ASP A 47 -11.64 -39.05 8.98
N SER A 48 -12.54 -38.29 8.34
CA SER A 48 -13.55 -37.50 9.04
C SER A 48 -14.87 -37.43 8.27
N PRO A 49 -16.05 -37.57 8.94
CA PRO A 49 -17.35 -37.35 8.30
C PRO A 49 -17.48 -35.98 7.62
N VAL A 50 -16.75 -34.97 8.11
CA VAL A 50 -16.69 -33.63 7.51
C VAL A 50 -15.84 -33.61 6.24
N TYR A 51 -14.73 -34.36 6.21
CA TYR A 51 -13.89 -34.50 5.01
C TYR A 51 -14.67 -35.21 3.90
N GLU A 52 -15.23 -36.38 4.20
CA GLU A 52 -16.07 -37.17 3.28
C GLU A 52 -17.23 -36.36 2.70
N PHE A 53 -17.92 -35.58 3.55
CA PHE A 53 -19.01 -34.71 3.11
C PHE A 53 -18.53 -33.58 2.17
N LEU A 54 -17.39 -32.94 2.46
CA LEU A 54 -16.84 -31.88 1.62
C LEU A 54 -16.34 -32.42 0.26
N LEU A 55 -15.68 -33.57 0.27
CA LEU A 55 -15.14 -34.23 -0.93
C LEU A 55 -16.26 -34.78 -1.82
N HIS A 56 -17.19 -35.57 -1.28
CA HIS A 56 -18.14 -36.36 -2.08
C HIS A 56 -19.56 -35.76 -2.20
N LYS A 57 -19.88 -34.66 -1.50
CA LYS A 57 -21.19 -33.99 -1.61
C LYS A 57 -21.11 -32.51 -1.98
N LEU A 58 -19.90 -31.94 -2.04
CA LEU A 58 -19.67 -30.51 -2.31
C LEU A 58 -18.48 -30.27 -3.25
N ASP A 59 -17.84 -31.32 -3.76
CA ASP A 59 -16.77 -31.30 -4.76
C ASP A 59 -15.54 -30.44 -4.37
N PHE A 60 -15.20 -30.41 -3.07
CA PHE A 60 -13.96 -29.78 -2.60
C PHE A 60 -12.76 -30.64 -3.00
N SER A 61 -11.62 -30.03 -3.35
CA SER A 61 -10.38 -30.77 -3.53
C SER A 61 -9.96 -31.49 -2.23
N PRO A 62 -9.20 -32.61 -2.30
CA PRO A 62 -8.72 -33.32 -1.10
C PRO A 62 -8.00 -32.39 -0.12
N GLU A 63 -7.15 -31.48 -0.62
CA GLU A 63 -6.41 -30.53 0.19
C GLU A 63 -7.34 -29.48 0.82
N ALA A 64 -8.34 -29.01 0.05
CA ALA A 64 -9.34 -28.04 0.50
C ALA A 64 -10.23 -28.64 1.60
N ALA A 65 -10.72 -29.86 1.41
CA ALA A 65 -11.51 -30.61 2.39
C ALA A 65 -10.69 -30.91 3.66
N SER A 66 -9.44 -31.35 3.51
CA SER A 66 -8.56 -31.66 4.65
C SER A 66 -8.23 -30.44 5.50
N ARG A 67 -7.93 -29.29 4.87
CA ARG A 67 -7.74 -28.01 5.58
C ARG A 67 -8.95 -27.66 6.44
N VAL A 68 -10.16 -27.75 5.87
CA VAL A 68 -11.41 -27.43 6.60
C VAL A 68 -11.67 -28.42 7.73
N ALA A 69 -11.58 -29.72 7.48
CA ALA A 69 -11.77 -30.76 8.50
C ALA A 69 -10.78 -30.61 9.67
N SER A 70 -9.52 -30.27 9.40
CA SER A 70 -8.49 -30.04 10.43
C SER A 70 -8.77 -28.86 11.36
N VAL A 71 -9.53 -27.85 10.89
CA VAL A 71 -9.97 -26.72 11.73
C VAL A 71 -11.27 -27.06 12.45
N VAL A 72 -12.27 -27.59 11.73
CA VAL A 72 -13.58 -27.94 12.30
C VAL A 72 -13.46 -28.91 13.47
N THR A 73 -12.60 -29.92 13.38
CA THR A 73 -12.32 -30.87 14.47
C THR A 73 -11.83 -30.20 15.76
N ARG A 74 -11.21 -29.02 15.68
CA ARG A 74 -10.71 -28.23 16.82
C ARG A 74 -11.76 -27.29 17.43
N LEU A 75 -12.81 -26.94 16.69
CA LEU A 75 -13.75 -25.88 17.10
C LEU A 75 -14.60 -26.21 18.33
N ARG A 76 -14.59 -27.47 18.81
CA ARG A 76 -15.52 -28.08 19.80
C ARG A 76 -17.01 -28.04 19.41
N THR A 77 -17.42 -27.13 18.52
CA THR A 77 -18.73 -27.12 17.88
C THR A 77 -18.87 -28.32 16.95
N ARG A 78 -19.56 -29.37 17.43
CA ARG A 78 -20.22 -30.45 16.70
C ARG A 78 -19.51 -30.88 15.40
N LYS A 79 -18.77 -32.00 15.46
CA LYS A 79 -18.07 -32.67 14.33
C LYS A 79 -19.02 -33.23 13.24
N ASP A 80 -20.24 -32.74 13.19
CA ASP A 80 -21.36 -33.24 12.40
C ASP A 80 -21.56 -32.35 11.15
N PRO A 81 -21.45 -32.91 9.93
CA PRO A 81 -21.69 -32.20 8.68
C PRO A 81 -23.01 -31.42 8.61
N LEU A 82 -24.06 -31.83 9.34
CA LEU A 82 -25.35 -31.15 9.37
C LEU A 82 -25.27 -29.70 9.88
N HIS A 83 -24.27 -29.36 10.69
CA HIS A 83 -24.06 -27.99 11.19
C HIS A 83 -23.26 -27.10 10.22
N ILE A 84 -22.58 -27.72 9.25
CA ILE A 84 -21.76 -27.06 8.22
C ILE A 84 -22.61 -26.82 6.97
N LYS A 85 -23.43 -27.79 6.58
CA LYS A 85 -24.27 -27.77 5.37
C LYS A 85 -25.07 -26.46 5.19
N PRO A 86 -25.78 -25.89 6.21
CA PRO A 86 -26.48 -24.62 6.05
C PRO A 86 -25.57 -23.42 5.77
N LYS A 87 -24.32 -23.47 6.25
CA LYS A 87 -23.32 -22.39 6.12
C LYS A 87 -22.61 -22.40 4.77
N ILE A 88 -22.58 -23.54 4.11
CA ILE A 88 -22.12 -23.67 2.72
C ILE A 88 -23.29 -23.39 1.77
N LYS A 89 -24.47 -23.96 2.06
CA LYS A 89 -25.68 -23.77 1.25
C LYS A 89 -26.03 -22.29 1.06
N ILE A 90 -25.87 -21.43 2.06
CA ILE A 90 -26.17 -20.01 1.89
C ILE A 90 -25.32 -19.31 0.81
N PHE A 91 -24.08 -19.74 0.55
CA PHE A 91 -23.30 -19.22 -0.57
C PHE A 91 -23.83 -19.75 -1.92
N GLN A 92 -24.28 -21.00 -1.97
CA GLN A 92 -24.91 -21.59 -3.15
C GLN A 92 -26.23 -20.88 -3.48
N ASP A 93 -27.09 -20.69 -2.47
CA ASP A 93 -28.38 -19.98 -2.58
C ASP A 93 -28.20 -18.50 -3.00
N LEU A 94 -27.06 -17.88 -2.64
CA LEU A 94 -26.67 -16.53 -3.06
C LEU A 94 -25.95 -16.48 -4.43
N GLY A 95 -25.75 -17.61 -5.10
CA GLY A 95 -25.17 -17.69 -6.45
C GLY A 95 -23.64 -17.55 -6.52
N PHE A 96 -22.90 -18.06 -5.53
CA PHE A 96 -21.45 -18.25 -5.62
C PHE A 96 -21.12 -19.58 -6.30
N SER A 97 -20.02 -19.63 -7.08
CA SER A 97 -19.59 -20.88 -7.72
C SER A 97 -19.04 -21.88 -6.69
N ALA A 98 -19.14 -23.19 -6.97
CA ALA A 98 -18.61 -24.23 -6.09
C ALA A 98 -17.10 -24.04 -5.81
N ASN A 99 -16.33 -23.64 -6.84
CA ASN A 99 -14.90 -23.34 -6.73
C ASN A 99 -14.63 -22.14 -5.81
N ASP A 100 -15.39 -21.04 -5.96
CA ASP A 100 -15.24 -19.87 -5.07
C ASP A 100 -15.58 -20.21 -3.62
N ILE A 101 -16.64 -21.00 -3.39
CA ILE A 101 -17.06 -21.46 -2.06
C ILE A 101 -15.95 -22.30 -1.43
N SER A 102 -15.40 -23.27 -2.17
CA SER A 102 -14.30 -24.11 -1.73
C SER A 102 -13.08 -23.27 -1.34
N GLU A 103 -12.65 -22.34 -2.21
CA GLU A 103 -11.48 -21.50 -1.95
C GLU A 103 -11.67 -20.55 -0.75
N ILE A 104 -12.83 -19.89 -0.63
CA ILE A 104 -13.16 -18.99 0.49
C ILE A 104 -13.16 -19.76 1.82
N ILE A 105 -13.86 -20.89 1.87
CA ILE A 105 -14.02 -21.67 3.11
C ILE A 105 -12.71 -22.36 3.49
N SER A 106 -11.92 -22.86 2.55
CA SER A 106 -10.62 -23.49 2.84
C SER A 106 -9.50 -22.49 3.13
N ASN A 107 -9.63 -21.22 2.74
CA ASN A 107 -8.70 -20.15 3.13
C ASN A 107 -8.99 -19.59 4.55
N ASP A 108 -10.25 -19.60 5.01
CA ASP A 108 -10.60 -19.22 6.39
C ASP A 108 -11.75 -20.08 6.97
N PRO A 109 -11.48 -21.34 7.38
CA PRO A 109 -12.53 -22.25 7.85
C PRO A 109 -13.28 -21.77 9.11
N TRP A 110 -12.79 -20.74 9.80
CA TRP A 110 -13.47 -20.14 10.95
C TRP A 110 -14.76 -19.39 10.58
N ILE A 111 -14.99 -19.10 9.29
CA ILE A 111 -16.28 -18.64 8.76
C ILE A 111 -17.39 -19.63 9.15
N LEU A 112 -17.10 -20.94 9.16
CA LEU A 112 -18.04 -22.00 9.55
C LEU A 112 -18.43 -21.98 11.04
N ARG A 113 -17.83 -21.13 11.89
CA ARG A 113 -18.30 -20.91 13.26
C ARG A 113 -19.48 -19.93 13.33
N GLN A 114 -19.64 -19.06 12.34
CA GLN A 114 -20.54 -17.90 12.40
C GLN A 114 -22.02 -18.25 12.29
N SER A 115 -22.89 -17.31 12.68
CA SER A 115 -24.34 -17.43 12.52
C SER A 115 -24.72 -17.10 11.08
N VAL A 116 -25.52 -17.96 10.44
CA VAL A 116 -26.03 -17.73 9.08
C VAL A 116 -26.88 -16.46 9.05
N LYS A 117 -27.93 -16.41 9.88
CA LYS A 117 -28.89 -15.28 9.93
C LYS A 117 -28.27 -13.99 10.45
N ASN A 118 -27.43 -14.05 11.49
CA ASN A 118 -26.99 -12.86 12.22
C ASN A 118 -25.62 -12.32 11.78
N THR A 119 -24.85 -13.07 10.97
CA THR A 119 -23.52 -12.67 10.52
C THR A 119 -23.33 -12.88 9.02
N LEU A 120 -23.47 -14.11 8.52
CA LEU A 120 -23.09 -14.43 7.12
C LEU A 120 -23.99 -13.73 6.11
N ILE A 121 -25.32 -13.82 6.25
CA ILE A 121 -26.27 -13.17 5.32
C ILE A 121 -26.10 -11.63 5.31
N PRO A 122 -26.10 -10.93 6.47
CA PRO A 122 -25.88 -9.48 6.48
C PRO A 122 -24.53 -9.07 5.89
N SER A 123 -23.44 -9.78 6.23
CA SER A 123 -22.10 -9.44 5.74
C SER A 123 -21.94 -9.70 4.24
N LEU A 124 -22.50 -10.79 3.69
CA LEU A 124 -22.49 -11.05 2.25
C LEU A 124 -23.34 -10.04 1.48
N SER A 125 -24.51 -9.65 2.02
CA SER A 125 -25.36 -8.60 1.44
C SER A 125 -24.64 -7.25 1.37
N VAL A 126 -24.02 -6.82 2.48
CA VAL A 126 -23.21 -5.58 2.52
C VAL A 126 -22.03 -5.64 1.54
N LEU A 127 -21.27 -6.75 1.50
CA LEU A 127 -20.16 -6.86 0.56
C LEU A 127 -20.65 -6.83 -0.90
N ARG A 128 -21.80 -7.44 -1.21
CA ARG A 128 -22.39 -7.43 -2.55
C ARG A 128 -22.88 -6.04 -2.96
N SER A 129 -23.45 -5.25 -2.04
CA SER A 129 -23.87 -3.88 -2.34
C SER A 129 -22.68 -2.92 -2.55
N LEU A 130 -21.56 -3.16 -1.86
CA LEU A 130 -20.34 -2.36 -1.99
C LEU A 130 -19.50 -2.72 -3.23
N LEU A 131 -19.39 -4.01 -3.56
CA LEU A 131 -18.51 -4.50 -4.64
C LEU A 131 -19.25 -4.78 -5.95
N GLY A 132 -20.59 -4.75 -5.96
CA GLY A 132 -21.45 -4.95 -7.13
C GLY A 132 -21.51 -6.37 -7.71
N SER A 133 -20.38 -7.09 -7.68
CA SER A 133 -20.12 -8.49 -8.09
C SER A 133 -20.36 -9.59 -7.05
N ASN A 134 -20.91 -10.77 -7.38
CA ASN A 134 -20.60 -12.00 -6.62
C ASN A 134 -19.14 -12.41 -6.86
N ALA A 135 -18.65 -12.24 -8.09
CA ALA A 135 -17.26 -12.52 -8.46
C ALA A 135 -16.28 -11.60 -7.70
N GLU A 136 -16.59 -10.31 -7.58
CA GLU A 136 -15.76 -9.37 -6.81
C GLU A 136 -15.82 -9.63 -5.29
N VAL A 137 -16.98 -10.00 -4.74
CA VAL A 137 -17.09 -10.48 -3.35
C VAL A 137 -16.28 -11.75 -3.14
N ALA A 138 -16.33 -12.71 -4.05
CA ALA A 138 -15.55 -13.94 -3.96
C ALA A 138 -14.04 -13.66 -3.98
N LYS A 139 -13.57 -12.90 -4.99
CA LYS A 139 -12.19 -12.41 -5.12
C LYS A 139 -11.69 -11.69 -3.87
N PHE A 140 -12.52 -10.84 -3.28
CA PHE A 140 -12.21 -10.19 -2.01
C PHE A 140 -12.09 -11.20 -0.86
N LEU A 141 -13.07 -12.08 -0.68
CA LEU A 141 -13.12 -13.04 0.43
C LEU A 141 -12.05 -14.12 0.37
N LYS A 142 -11.56 -14.50 -0.81
CA LYS A 142 -10.39 -15.40 -0.96
C LYS A 142 -9.14 -14.84 -0.26
N THR A 143 -8.95 -13.52 -0.32
CA THR A 143 -7.87 -12.82 0.41
C THR A 143 -8.25 -12.46 1.85
N SER A 144 -9.50 -12.04 2.07
CA SER A 144 -9.97 -11.32 3.27
C SER A 144 -11.23 -11.96 3.90
N GLY A 145 -11.32 -13.28 3.92
CA GLY A 145 -12.45 -14.06 4.48
C GLY A 145 -12.83 -13.70 5.92
N TRP A 146 -11.89 -13.09 6.66
CA TRP A 146 -12.10 -12.64 8.03
C TRP A 146 -13.22 -11.58 8.19
N PHE A 147 -13.61 -10.88 7.11
CA PHE A 147 -14.76 -9.96 7.13
C PHE A 147 -16.06 -10.66 7.57
N LEU A 148 -16.25 -11.91 7.15
CA LEU A 148 -17.43 -12.70 7.53
C LEU A 148 -17.41 -13.14 9.01
N LYS A 149 -16.31 -12.93 9.73
CA LYS A 149 -16.18 -13.22 11.17
C LYS A 149 -16.57 -12.04 12.06
N THR A 150 -16.93 -10.90 11.47
CA THR A 150 -17.30 -9.66 12.16
C THR A 150 -18.67 -9.16 11.72
N LYS A 151 -19.32 -8.34 12.55
CA LYS A 151 -20.59 -7.68 12.20
C LYS A 151 -20.31 -6.42 11.36
N LEU A 152 -20.16 -6.59 10.06
CA LEU A 152 -19.82 -5.50 9.14
C LEU A 152 -20.81 -4.32 9.22
N VAL A 153 -22.11 -4.61 9.38
CA VAL A 153 -23.20 -3.62 9.50
C VAL A 153 -22.90 -2.54 10.56
N ASN A 154 -22.26 -2.89 11.67
CA ASN A 154 -22.03 -1.97 12.78
C ASN A 154 -20.89 -0.97 12.53
N ASN A 155 -19.93 -1.31 11.68
CA ASN A 155 -18.68 -0.56 11.51
C ASN A 155 -18.44 -0.18 10.04
N LEU A 156 -18.43 -1.16 9.13
CA LEU A 156 -18.12 -0.97 7.72
C LEU A 156 -19.12 -0.03 7.04
N VAL A 157 -20.42 -0.26 7.21
CA VAL A 157 -21.46 0.55 6.54
C VAL A 157 -21.41 2.01 6.98
N PRO A 158 -21.45 2.36 8.29
CA PRO A 158 -21.34 3.76 8.71
C PRO A 158 -20.00 4.42 8.33
N ASN A 159 -18.89 3.66 8.32
CA ASN A 159 -17.59 4.19 7.90
C ASN A 159 -17.54 4.50 6.40
N VAL A 160 -18.11 3.64 5.55
CA VAL A 160 -18.23 3.89 4.11
C VAL A 160 -19.12 5.12 3.86
N GLU A 161 -20.30 5.18 4.47
CA GLU A 161 -21.22 6.32 4.35
C GLU A 161 -20.57 7.63 4.82
N PHE A 162 -19.87 7.61 5.96
CA PHE A 162 -19.14 8.76 6.47
C PHE A 162 -18.03 9.23 5.52
N LEU A 163 -17.23 8.31 4.96
CA LEU A 163 -16.17 8.67 3.99
C LEU A 163 -16.74 9.19 2.66
N LYS A 164 -17.87 8.64 2.18
CA LYS A 164 -18.60 9.20 1.02
C LYS A 164 -19.06 10.63 1.31
N ASN A 165 -19.63 10.88 2.49
CA ASN A 165 -20.07 12.21 2.92
C ASN A 165 -18.90 13.17 3.15
N CYS A 166 -17.69 12.65 3.37
CA CYS A 166 -16.45 13.44 3.35
C CYS A 166 -15.97 13.78 1.92
N GLY A 167 -16.59 13.24 0.86
CA GLY A 167 -16.19 13.46 -0.53
C GLY A 167 -15.24 12.41 -1.11
N VAL A 168 -14.97 11.31 -0.39
CA VAL A 168 -14.11 10.23 -0.88
C VAL A 168 -14.86 9.38 -1.90
N ALA A 169 -14.27 9.20 -3.10
CA ALA A 169 -14.88 8.43 -4.18
C ALA A 169 -15.00 6.93 -3.81
N MET A 170 -16.04 6.25 -4.30
CA MET A 170 -16.30 4.85 -3.98
C MET A 170 -15.15 3.93 -4.40
N GLU A 171 -14.50 4.23 -5.53
CA GLU A 171 -13.37 3.50 -6.08
C GLU A 171 -12.16 3.57 -5.12
N GLN A 172 -11.97 4.69 -4.43
CA GLN A 172 -10.93 4.85 -3.41
C GLN A 172 -11.27 4.07 -2.14
N ILE A 173 -12.54 4.05 -1.73
CA ILE A 173 -13.01 3.29 -0.57
C ILE A 173 -12.85 1.78 -0.84
N ILE A 174 -13.25 1.31 -2.03
CA ILE A 174 -13.08 -0.08 -2.46
C ILE A 174 -11.58 -0.43 -2.54
N SER A 175 -10.75 0.43 -3.13
CA SER A 175 -9.29 0.25 -3.11
C SER A 175 -8.75 0.12 -1.68
N ALA A 176 -9.20 0.97 -0.75
CA ALA A 176 -8.86 0.86 0.67
C ALA A 176 -9.38 -0.42 1.33
N MET A 177 -10.50 -1.01 0.89
CA MET A 177 -10.93 -2.35 1.34
C MET A 177 -9.91 -3.44 0.96
N TYR A 178 -9.42 -3.45 -0.28
CA TYR A 178 -8.46 -4.47 -0.73
C TYR A 178 -7.08 -4.32 -0.08
N TYR A 179 -6.54 -3.10 -0.04
CA TYR A 179 -5.17 -2.87 0.44
C TYR A 179 -5.07 -2.62 1.95
N PHE A 180 -6.08 -1.98 2.57
CA PHE A 180 -6.07 -1.62 4.01
C PHE A 180 -7.37 -2.05 4.73
N PRO A 181 -7.78 -3.32 4.62
CA PRO A 181 -9.10 -3.79 5.05
C PRO A 181 -9.49 -3.47 6.50
N ARG A 182 -8.50 -3.34 7.41
CA ARG A 182 -8.73 -2.99 8.81
C ARG A 182 -9.21 -1.55 9.02
N LEU A 183 -8.87 -0.62 8.12
CA LEU A 183 -9.23 0.80 8.21
C LEU A 183 -10.75 0.97 8.42
N LEU A 184 -11.54 0.34 7.55
CA LEU A 184 -13.00 0.48 7.56
C LEU A 184 -13.69 -0.39 8.63
N SER A 185 -12.93 -1.20 9.37
CA SER A 185 -13.45 -2.05 10.45
C SER A 185 -13.40 -1.38 11.83
N CYS A 186 -12.85 -0.17 11.96
CA CYS A 186 -12.82 0.58 13.21
C CYS A 186 -14.23 1.06 13.62
N LYS A 187 -14.40 1.50 14.88
CA LYS A 187 -15.68 2.09 15.32
C LYS A 187 -15.92 3.44 14.62
N PRO A 188 -17.17 3.83 14.30
CA PRO A 188 -17.46 5.09 13.61
C PRO A 188 -16.93 6.35 14.31
N GLU A 189 -16.91 6.37 15.65
CA GLU A 189 -16.37 7.49 16.44
C GLU A 189 -14.85 7.59 16.34
N VAL A 190 -14.17 6.48 16.04
CA VAL A 190 -12.72 6.42 15.82
C VAL A 190 -12.38 6.84 14.39
N MET A 191 -13.19 6.45 13.40
CA MET A 191 -13.04 6.94 12.02
C MET A 191 -13.13 8.47 11.93
N LYS A 192 -14.11 9.07 12.63
CA LYS A 192 -14.24 10.53 12.74
C LYS A 192 -12.95 11.17 13.26
N LYS A 193 -12.39 10.67 14.36
CA LYS A 193 -11.11 11.16 14.91
C LYS A 193 -9.93 11.03 13.94
N TYR A 194 -9.90 10.02 13.07
CA TYR A 194 -8.87 9.92 12.04
C TYR A 194 -9.05 10.99 10.96
N VAL A 195 -10.29 11.23 10.50
CA VAL A 195 -10.62 12.31 9.57
C VAL A 195 -10.30 13.68 10.17
N ASP A 196 -10.71 13.96 11.41
CA ASP A 196 -10.44 15.24 12.10
C ASP A 196 -8.94 15.57 12.16
N GLN A 197 -8.07 14.57 12.29
CA GLN A 197 -6.61 14.77 12.28
C GLN A 197 -6.08 15.02 10.86
N VAL A 198 -6.63 14.36 9.85
CA VAL A 198 -6.26 14.60 8.43
C VAL A 198 -6.70 15.99 7.97
N ASP A 199 -7.87 16.45 8.41
CA ASP A 199 -8.36 17.81 8.16
C ASP A 199 -7.46 18.87 8.85
N LYS A 200 -6.98 18.61 10.07
CA LYS A 200 -6.00 19.49 10.76
C LYS A 200 -4.66 19.58 10.03
N MET A 201 -4.22 18.50 9.38
CA MET A 201 -3.06 18.52 8.49
C MET A 201 -3.37 19.22 7.14
N GLY A 202 -4.60 19.65 6.92
CA GLY A 202 -5.04 20.43 5.76
C GLY A 202 -5.15 19.63 4.46
N VAL A 203 -5.29 18.30 4.53
CA VAL A 203 -5.46 17.48 3.31
C VAL A 203 -6.86 17.70 2.74
N ASP A 204 -6.93 18.25 1.53
CA ASP A 204 -8.19 18.40 0.79
C ASP A 204 -8.89 17.05 0.65
N ARG A 205 -10.16 16.97 1.06
CA ARG A 205 -10.94 15.72 1.05
C ARG A 205 -11.23 15.19 -0.35
N SER A 206 -11.24 16.07 -1.36
CA SER A 206 -11.34 15.69 -2.79
C SER A 206 -10.03 15.12 -3.34
N SER A 207 -8.90 15.35 -2.67
CA SER A 207 -7.61 14.83 -3.09
C SER A 207 -7.54 13.30 -2.94
N ARG A 208 -6.90 12.65 -3.91
CA ARG A 208 -6.55 11.23 -3.80
C ARG A 208 -5.71 10.92 -2.55
N MET A 209 -4.99 11.91 -2.01
CA MET A 209 -4.20 11.75 -0.79
C MET A 209 -5.03 11.67 0.50
N PHE A 210 -6.29 12.11 0.52
CA PHE A 210 -7.09 12.13 1.75
C PHE A 210 -7.24 10.74 2.39
N ILE A 211 -7.66 9.73 1.62
CA ILE A 211 -7.80 8.35 2.11
C ILE A 211 -6.45 7.74 2.52
N HIS A 212 -5.34 8.17 1.90
CA HIS A 212 -3.99 7.78 2.31
C HIS A 212 -3.58 8.43 3.63
N GLY A 213 -4.00 9.68 3.88
CA GLY A 213 -3.90 10.34 5.17
C GLY A 213 -4.64 9.57 6.25
N VAL A 214 -5.93 9.30 6.03
CA VAL A 214 -6.77 8.57 7.00
C VAL A 214 -6.17 7.19 7.29
N ARG A 215 -5.70 6.47 6.26
CA ARG A 215 -4.96 5.21 6.41
C ARG A 215 -3.76 5.37 7.35
N VAL A 216 -2.88 6.35 7.13
CA VAL A 216 -1.64 6.49 7.93
C VAL A 216 -1.97 6.83 9.37
N ILE A 217 -2.87 7.79 9.62
CA ILE A 217 -3.35 8.11 10.97
C ILE A 217 -3.96 6.87 11.64
N SER A 218 -4.76 6.07 10.92
CA SER A 218 -5.37 4.85 11.47
C SER A 218 -4.39 3.73 11.81
N SER A 219 -3.18 3.74 11.20
CA SER A 219 -2.20 2.66 11.33
C SER A 219 -1.35 2.75 12.61
N MET A 220 -1.44 3.84 13.36
CA MET A 220 -0.60 4.10 14.52
C MET A 220 -1.40 4.63 15.72
N SER A 221 -0.84 4.53 16.92
CA SER A 221 -1.44 5.12 18.11
C SER A 221 -1.28 6.65 18.11
N TYR A 222 -2.16 7.36 18.81
CA TYR A 222 -2.02 8.81 18.98
C TYR A 222 -0.65 9.21 19.58
N LYS A 223 -0.14 8.43 20.54
CA LYS A 223 1.20 8.63 21.14
C LYS A 223 2.31 8.46 20.10
N THR A 224 2.18 7.48 19.20
CA THR A 224 3.14 7.24 18.12
C THR A 224 3.11 8.37 17.08
N LEU A 225 1.92 8.85 16.73
CA LEU A 225 1.75 9.98 15.81
C LEU A 225 2.38 11.26 16.36
N GLU A 226 2.10 11.60 17.63
CA GLU A 226 2.67 12.78 18.26
C GLU A 226 4.19 12.67 18.42
N LEU A 227 4.71 11.48 18.73
CA LEU A 227 6.16 11.26 18.80
C LEU A 227 6.82 11.46 17.43
N LYS A 228 6.20 10.99 16.34
CA LYS A 228 6.67 11.29 14.97
C LYS A 228 6.68 12.78 14.67
N PHE A 229 5.58 13.49 14.92
CA PHE A 229 5.51 14.94 14.68
C PHE A 229 6.53 15.71 15.53
N ARG A 230 6.70 15.33 16.80
CA ARG A 230 7.78 15.85 17.67
C ARG A 230 9.16 15.58 17.07
N THR A 231 9.44 14.37 16.57
CA THR A 231 10.70 14.05 15.90
C THR A 231 10.90 14.92 14.66
N PHE A 232 9.87 15.22 13.85
CA PHE A 232 10.02 16.21 12.77
C PHE A 232 10.40 17.62 13.30
N ARG A 233 9.76 18.12 14.36
CA ARG A 233 10.12 19.41 14.97
C ARG A 233 11.57 19.44 15.46
N GLU A 234 12.00 18.40 16.20
CA GLU A 234 13.38 18.25 16.70
C GLU A 234 14.41 18.17 15.57
N LEU A 235 14.01 17.71 14.39
CA LEU A 235 14.86 17.67 13.20
C LEU A 235 14.86 18.98 12.39
N GLY A 236 14.12 20.00 12.81
CA GLY A 236 14.15 21.35 12.24
C GLY A 236 13.05 21.64 11.21
N PHE A 237 12.00 20.82 11.14
CA PHE A 237 10.83 21.08 10.28
C PHE A 237 9.79 21.93 11.02
N SER A 238 9.25 22.96 10.37
CA SER A 238 8.13 23.74 10.91
C SER A 238 6.80 22.98 10.80
N GLU A 239 5.78 23.37 11.56
CA GLU A 239 4.42 22.82 11.40
C GLU A 239 3.89 22.96 9.96
N GLY A 240 4.26 24.05 9.27
CA GLY A 240 3.95 24.26 7.85
C GLY A 240 4.61 23.24 6.93
N ASP A 241 5.88 22.90 7.19
CA ASP A 241 6.62 21.85 6.47
C ASP A 241 6.01 20.47 6.70
N ILE A 242 5.69 20.14 7.96
CA ILE A 242 5.09 18.86 8.35
C ILE A 242 3.72 18.71 7.67
N ALA A 243 2.88 19.75 7.69
CA ALA A 243 1.59 19.77 6.98
C ALA A 243 1.76 19.68 5.46
N ALA A 244 2.68 20.43 4.85
CA ALA A 244 2.97 20.34 3.42
C ALA A 244 3.42 18.94 3.00
N ALA A 245 4.36 18.35 3.74
CA ALA A 245 4.85 16.99 3.48
C ALA A 245 3.74 15.95 3.63
N PHE A 246 2.92 16.03 4.69
CA PHE A 246 1.82 15.10 4.92
C PHE A 246 0.75 15.20 3.83
N ARG A 247 0.38 16.41 3.38
CA ARG A 247 -0.57 16.61 2.27
C ARG A 247 -0.09 16.01 0.95
N ASN A 248 1.20 16.18 0.65
CA ASN A 248 1.79 15.71 -0.60
C ASN A 248 2.05 14.20 -0.63
N SER A 249 2.44 13.60 0.50
CA SER A 249 2.65 12.15 0.60
C SER A 249 2.45 11.68 2.05
N PRO A 250 1.20 11.35 2.45
CA PRO A 250 0.93 10.87 3.80
C PRO A 250 1.70 9.58 4.12
N LEU A 251 1.90 8.73 3.11
CA LEU A 251 2.59 7.44 3.24
C LEU A 251 4.05 7.57 3.68
N ALA A 252 4.68 8.73 3.45
CA ALA A 252 6.01 9.02 3.97
C ALA A 252 6.07 9.04 5.51
N PHE A 253 4.95 9.36 6.18
CA PHE A 253 4.85 9.39 7.64
C PHE A 253 4.66 7.99 8.27
N ALA A 254 4.52 6.94 7.45
CA ALA A 254 4.49 5.57 7.95
C ALA A 254 5.88 5.03 8.34
N VAL A 255 6.98 5.62 7.85
CA VAL A 255 8.34 5.13 8.14
C VAL A 255 8.73 5.34 9.61
N SER A 256 9.74 4.62 10.10
CA SER A 256 10.21 4.75 11.48
C SER A 256 10.92 6.08 11.75
N GLU A 257 11.08 6.44 13.02
CA GLU A 257 11.73 7.70 13.41
C GLU A 257 13.24 7.65 13.19
N GLU A 258 13.83 6.47 13.36
CA GLU A 258 15.23 6.17 13.03
C GLU A 258 15.47 6.35 11.53
N LYS A 259 14.55 5.86 10.69
CA LYS A 259 14.61 6.03 9.24
C LYS A 259 14.63 7.51 8.83
N LEU A 260 13.79 8.33 9.46
CA LEU A 260 13.74 9.76 9.21
C LEU A 260 15.04 10.47 9.62
N LYS A 261 15.61 10.10 10.78
CA LYS A 261 16.91 10.60 11.27
C LYS A 261 18.04 10.23 10.32
N GLU A 262 18.14 8.95 9.94
CA GLU A 262 19.19 8.45 9.06
C GLU A 262 19.11 9.06 7.64
N VAL A 263 17.90 9.24 7.05
CA VAL A 263 17.76 9.97 5.78
C VAL A 263 18.26 11.42 5.94
N LYS A 264 17.88 12.13 7.00
CA LYS A 264 18.38 13.50 7.22
C LYS A 264 19.90 13.54 7.30
N GLU A 265 20.51 12.69 8.12
CA GLU A 265 21.97 12.63 8.32
C GLU A 265 22.69 12.35 7.00
N VAL A 266 22.27 11.33 6.26
CA VAL A 266 22.84 10.95 4.96
C VAL A 266 22.72 12.07 3.92
N LEU A 267 21.64 12.84 3.91
CA LEU A 267 21.49 13.96 2.98
C LEU A 267 22.35 15.16 3.35
N LEU A 268 22.39 15.55 4.63
CA LEU A 268 23.15 16.71 5.08
C LEU A 268 24.67 16.46 5.05
N ALA A 269 25.13 15.24 5.30
CA ALA A 269 26.55 14.87 5.26
C ALA A 269 27.22 15.16 3.91
N THR A 270 26.47 15.10 2.80
CA THR A 270 26.99 15.41 1.45
C THR A 270 27.34 16.88 1.25
N GLY A 271 26.75 17.80 2.03
CA GLY A 271 26.78 19.24 1.77
C GLY A 271 26.05 19.69 0.49
N LYS A 272 25.46 18.78 -0.30
CA LYS A 272 24.78 19.08 -1.58
C LYS A 272 23.27 19.25 -1.45
N TYR A 273 22.68 18.73 -0.37
CA TYR A 273 21.25 18.71 -0.12
C TYR A 273 20.90 19.35 1.24
N ASN A 274 19.66 19.78 1.39
CA ASN A 274 19.16 20.44 2.61
C ASN A 274 17.77 19.89 3.00
N LEU A 275 17.26 20.29 4.17
CA LEU A 275 16.00 19.76 4.72
C LEU A 275 14.77 19.97 3.80
N SER A 276 14.73 21.04 3.00
CA SER A 276 13.61 21.28 2.08
C SER A 276 13.46 20.16 1.03
N CYS A 277 14.52 19.39 0.76
CA CYS A 277 14.46 18.21 -0.09
C CYS A 277 13.47 17.15 0.42
N ILE A 278 13.35 17.00 1.75
CA ILE A 278 12.42 16.06 2.39
C ILE A 278 10.98 16.61 2.33
N VAL A 279 10.78 17.90 2.57
CA VAL A 279 9.45 18.55 2.52
C VAL A 279 8.85 18.51 1.11
N ASN A 280 9.66 18.87 0.11
CA ASN A 280 9.24 18.91 -1.28
C ASN A 280 9.07 17.51 -1.90
N TYR A 281 9.77 16.48 -1.37
CA TYR A 281 9.72 15.11 -1.87
C TYR A 281 9.68 14.07 -0.75
N PRO A 282 8.60 13.99 0.05
CA PRO A 282 8.57 13.16 1.27
C PRO A 282 8.64 11.66 0.97
N THR A 283 8.27 11.23 -0.24
CA THR A 283 8.46 9.85 -0.73
C THR A 283 9.93 9.38 -0.65
N SER A 284 10.89 10.30 -0.56
CA SER A 284 12.30 9.98 -0.27
C SER A 284 12.49 9.13 0.98
N LEU A 285 11.73 9.40 2.04
CA LEU A 285 11.81 8.68 3.32
C LEU A 285 11.54 7.18 3.18
N MET A 286 10.79 6.79 2.13
CA MET A 286 10.34 5.41 1.91
C MET A 286 11.41 4.52 1.25
N TYR A 287 12.45 5.09 0.63
CA TYR A 287 13.48 4.32 -0.08
C TYR A 287 14.55 3.75 0.85
N SER A 288 15.12 2.61 0.48
CA SER A 288 16.22 2.00 1.24
C SER A 288 17.48 2.87 1.24
N ILE A 289 18.10 3.06 2.41
CA ILE A 289 19.30 3.90 2.54
C ILE A 289 20.52 3.12 2.05
N GLU A 290 20.71 1.90 2.57
CA GLU A 290 21.78 0.98 2.14
C GLU A 290 21.71 0.63 0.65
N LYS A 291 20.51 0.33 0.12
CA LYS A 291 20.37 -0.19 -1.25
C LYS A 291 20.14 0.87 -2.32
N ARG A 292 19.98 2.15 -1.94
CA ARG A 292 19.71 3.23 -2.90
C ARG A 292 20.43 4.53 -2.60
N TYR A 293 20.44 5.03 -1.36
CA TYR A 293 21.12 6.30 -1.10
C TYR A 293 22.63 6.14 -1.01
N LYS A 294 23.16 5.37 -0.05
CA LYS A 294 24.62 5.25 0.18
C LYS A 294 25.42 4.93 -1.10
N PRO A 295 25.09 3.91 -1.92
CA PRO A 295 25.88 3.57 -3.12
C PRO A 295 25.82 4.66 -4.20
N ARG A 296 24.71 5.39 -4.30
CA ARG A 296 24.57 6.46 -5.32
C ARG A 296 25.28 7.74 -4.91
N LEU A 297 25.28 8.06 -3.61
CA LEU A 297 25.98 9.23 -3.09
C LEU A 297 27.49 9.02 -3.18
N GLN A 298 28.00 7.83 -2.81
CA GLN A 298 29.41 7.46 -2.96
C GLN A 298 29.90 7.58 -4.41
N VAL A 299 29.12 7.14 -5.40
CA VAL A 299 29.47 7.34 -6.82
C VAL A 299 29.51 8.81 -7.21
N LEU A 300 28.55 9.63 -6.74
CA LEU A 300 28.55 11.07 -7.05
C LEU A 300 29.73 11.81 -6.39
N GLU A 301 30.09 11.45 -5.15
CA GLU A 301 31.28 11.96 -4.44
C GLU A 301 32.57 11.57 -5.17
N MET A 302 32.67 10.32 -5.63
CA MET A 302 33.83 9.83 -6.40
C MET A 302 33.96 10.54 -7.76
N LEU A 303 32.87 10.69 -8.50
CA LEU A 303 32.89 11.40 -9.78
C LEU A 303 33.19 12.89 -9.61
N GLU A 304 32.68 13.52 -8.55
CA GLU A 304 32.96 14.94 -8.27
C GLU A 304 34.42 15.16 -7.86
N SER A 305 34.98 14.32 -6.98
CA SER A 305 36.40 14.41 -6.59
C SER A 305 37.37 14.19 -7.77
N LYS A 306 36.95 13.41 -8.78
CA LYS A 306 37.67 13.23 -10.06
C LYS A 306 37.33 14.32 -11.11
N ASN A 307 36.50 15.31 -10.78
CA ASN A 307 35.99 16.35 -11.68
C ASN A 307 35.25 15.83 -12.94
N MET A 308 34.68 14.62 -12.86
CA MET A 308 34.01 13.93 -13.97
C MET A 308 32.56 14.36 -14.17
N ILE A 309 31.96 15.01 -13.17
CA ILE A 309 30.62 15.61 -13.25
C ILE A 309 30.68 17.10 -12.88
N GLN A 310 29.93 17.93 -13.61
CA GLN A 310 29.85 19.37 -13.35
C GLN A 310 28.96 19.72 -12.16
N SER A 311 27.95 18.88 -11.88
CA SER A 311 26.97 19.11 -10.82
C SER A 311 26.26 17.82 -10.46
N TRP A 312 25.89 17.67 -9.19
CA TRP A 312 25.03 16.59 -8.73
C TRP A 312 23.60 16.72 -9.28
N PRO A 313 22.88 15.60 -9.52
CA PRO A 313 21.46 15.63 -9.87
C PRO A 313 20.62 16.26 -8.75
N LYS A 314 19.50 16.91 -9.09
CA LYS A 314 18.51 17.34 -8.09
C LYS A 314 18.05 16.15 -7.27
N PHE A 315 17.90 16.33 -5.94
CA PHE A 315 17.56 15.23 -5.03
C PHE A 315 16.33 14.43 -5.47
N SER A 316 15.27 15.11 -5.90
CA SER A 316 14.06 14.48 -6.41
C SER A 316 14.31 13.55 -7.59
N THR A 317 15.17 13.96 -8.51
CA THR A 317 15.59 13.15 -9.65
C THR A 317 16.42 11.95 -9.18
N LEU A 318 17.41 12.15 -8.31
CA LEU A 318 18.24 11.07 -7.76
C LEU A 318 17.41 10.01 -7.02
N CYS A 319 16.44 10.47 -6.25
CA CYS A 319 15.53 9.67 -5.43
C CYS A 319 14.71 8.69 -6.29
N ILE A 320 14.02 9.20 -7.32
CA ILE A 320 13.13 8.37 -8.16
C ILE A 320 13.86 7.60 -9.27
N MET A 321 15.09 7.98 -9.62
CA MET A 321 15.84 7.37 -10.73
C MET A 321 15.88 5.83 -10.63
N SER A 322 15.58 5.14 -11.73
CA SER A 322 15.72 3.69 -11.82
C SER A 322 17.20 3.27 -11.75
N ASN A 323 17.48 2.04 -11.33
CA ASN A 323 18.87 1.56 -11.28
C ASN A 323 19.51 1.58 -12.68
N LYS A 324 18.76 1.21 -13.72
CA LYS A 324 19.17 1.33 -15.13
C LYS A 324 19.56 2.76 -15.50
N SER A 325 18.69 3.75 -15.25
CA SER A 325 18.98 5.15 -15.62
C SER A 325 20.11 5.76 -14.79
N PHE A 326 20.32 5.31 -13.56
CA PHE A 326 21.48 5.73 -12.76
C PHE A 326 22.77 5.16 -13.35
N HIS A 327 22.78 3.86 -13.68
CA HIS A 327 23.92 3.20 -14.30
C HIS A 327 24.31 3.84 -15.64
N GLU A 328 23.34 4.05 -16.55
CA GLU A 328 23.57 4.67 -17.86
C GLU A 328 24.17 6.09 -17.79
N LYS A 329 23.98 6.81 -16.68
CA LYS A 329 24.42 8.20 -16.51
C LYS A 329 25.68 8.37 -15.67
N PHE A 330 25.89 7.52 -14.66
CA PHE A 330 26.90 7.72 -13.63
C PHE A 330 27.81 6.50 -13.39
N ILE A 331 27.60 5.38 -14.10
CA ILE A 331 28.45 4.18 -13.97
C ILE A 331 29.02 3.77 -15.33
N GLY A 332 28.15 3.54 -16.32
CA GLY A 332 28.56 3.13 -17.67
C GLY A 332 29.60 4.03 -18.34
N PRO A 333 29.50 5.38 -18.25
CA PRO A 333 30.51 6.27 -18.83
C PRO A 333 31.85 6.35 -18.06
N TYR A 334 31.93 5.77 -16.86
CA TYR A 334 33.05 5.93 -15.91
C TYR A 334 33.41 4.58 -15.24
N LEU A 335 33.28 3.48 -16.00
CA LEU A 335 33.26 2.13 -15.43
C LEU A 335 34.61 1.74 -14.82
N GLU A 336 35.71 2.22 -15.41
CA GLU A 336 37.08 2.01 -14.90
C GLU A 336 37.30 2.74 -13.56
N GLU A 337 36.55 3.83 -13.33
CA GLU A 337 36.74 4.71 -12.18
C GLU A 337 35.81 4.43 -11.01
N VAL A 338 34.63 3.83 -11.23
CA VAL A 338 33.63 3.53 -10.19
C VAL A 338 33.30 2.04 -10.03
N GLY A 339 33.89 1.16 -10.86
CA GLY A 339 33.61 -0.28 -10.86
C GLY A 339 33.77 -0.96 -9.50
N ASP A 340 34.85 -0.64 -8.78
CA ASP A 340 35.18 -1.23 -7.48
C ASP A 340 34.15 -0.90 -6.38
N VAL A 341 33.49 0.26 -6.47
CA VAL A 341 32.47 0.69 -5.48
C VAL A 341 31.15 -0.09 -5.65
N TYR A 342 30.86 -0.57 -6.86
CA TYR A 342 29.62 -1.32 -7.16
C TYR A 342 29.81 -2.84 -7.15
N GLY A 343 31.02 -3.33 -7.37
CA GLY A 343 31.38 -4.75 -7.27
C GLY A 343 30.75 -5.66 -8.34
N GLU A 344 31.26 -6.90 -8.43
CA GLU A 344 30.75 -7.89 -9.39
C GLU A 344 29.29 -8.30 -9.12
N GLU A 345 28.82 -8.24 -7.88
CA GLU A 345 27.44 -8.62 -7.54
C GLU A 345 26.39 -7.68 -8.15
N CYS A 346 26.65 -6.36 -8.23
CA CYS A 346 25.72 -5.42 -8.85
C CYS A 346 25.69 -5.54 -10.38
N THR A 347 26.85 -5.81 -11.01
CA THR A 347 26.91 -6.10 -12.45
C THR A 347 26.26 -7.46 -12.79
N GLN A 348 26.26 -8.43 -11.88
CA GLN A 348 25.47 -9.66 -12.01
C GLN A 348 23.95 -9.43 -11.82
N TRP A 349 23.52 -8.56 -10.90
CA TRP A 349 22.11 -8.14 -10.78
C TRP A 349 21.56 -7.61 -12.10
N TYR A 350 22.37 -6.83 -12.83
CA TYR A 350 22.03 -6.31 -14.15
C TYR A 350 21.87 -7.42 -15.21
N LYS A 351 22.79 -8.41 -15.24
CA LYS A 351 22.74 -9.54 -16.20
C LYS A 351 21.50 -10.44 -16.04
N ARG A 352 20.87 -10.49 -14.86
CA ARG A 352 19.68 -11.35 -14.61
C ARG A 352 18.34 -10.72 -14.99
N GLY A 353 18.29 -9.44 -15.34
CA GLY A 353 17.05 -8.78 -15.79
C GLY A 353 15.93 -8.69 -14.74
N GLU A 354 16.22 -8.95 -13.46
CA GLU A 354 15.20 -8.98 -12.40
C GLU A 354 14.68 -7.57 -12.07
N SER A 355 13.61 -7.19 -12.76
CA SER A 355 12.82 -5.99 -12.47
C SER A 355 11.93 -6.18 -11.24
N LYS A 356 12.55 -6.40 -10.06
CA LYS A 356 11.89 -6.11 -8.78
C LYS A 356 12.08 -4.64 -8.46
N GLU A 357 11.21 -3.84 -9.05
CA GLU A 357 11.15 -2.41 -8.76
C GLU A 357 10.93 -2.17 -7.25
N LEU A 358 11.57 -1.10 -6.75
CA LEU A 358 11.28 -0.46 -5.48
C LEU A 358 11.63 -1.27 -4.20
N GLY A 359 12.93 -1.26 -3.87
CA GLY A 359 13.41 -1.47 -2.50
C GLY A 359 12.96 -0.35 -1.56
N LEU A 360 11.70 -0.42 -1.14
CA LEU A 360 11.06 0.47 -0.17
C LEU A 360 11.02 -0.21 1.19
N ASP A 361 11.64 0.41 2.19
CA ASP A 361 11.65 -0.11 3.57
C ASP A 361 10.42 0.42 4.32
N ILE A 362 9.24 -0.13 4.02
CA ILE A 362 8.04 0.06 4.84
C ILE A 362 7.93 -1.14 5.78
N LYS A 363 8.47 -1.00 6.99
CA LYS A 363 8.32 -1.95 8.11
C LYS A 363 6.96 -1.78 8.80
#